data_AF-A0A7E4VCI8-F1
#
_entry.id   AF-A0A7E4VCI8-F1
#
_cell.length_a   1.000
_cell.length_b   1.000
_cell.length_c   1.000
_cell.angle_alpha   90.00
_cell.angle_beta   90.00
_cell.angle_gamma   90.00
#
_symmetry.space_group_name_H-M   'P 1'
#
loop_
_entity.id
_entity.type
_entity.pdbx_description
1 polymer ?
#
loop_
_entity_poly.entity_id
_entity_poly.type
_entity_poly.pdbx_seq_one_letter_code
_entity_poly.pdbx_strand_id
1 'polypeptide(L)'
;MTRFAVAAIVILSVAGVALGRQNHFGNPCYLCDCFVEYTDRDQALASVPYKIALNGYDTTEDQCLAMCLNDQDCKAAVYAYVGGRNVFSCELYDEVNTGNPIYTPYANIYLKRVATCRKPTSHLKPIEMVAGDESVIQRKQKYIRLEQKLNPFHHGRK
;
A
#
# COMPACT_ATOMS: atom_id res chain seq x y z
N MET A 1 -56.88 -1.82 37.75
CA MET A 1 -56.39 -2.76 36.71
C MET A 1 -56.07 -1.96 35.47
N THR A 2 -54.81 -1.98 35.03
CA THR A 2 -54.26 -1.81 33.65
C THR A 2 -52.89 -1.15 33.73
N ARG A 3 -51.83 -1.96 33.71
CA ARG A 3 -50.45 -1.52 33.54
C ARG A 3 -50.16 -1.49 32.03
N PHE A 4 -49.86 -0.32 31.48
CA PHE A 4 -49.32 -0.19 30.14
C PHE A 4 -47.83 -0.56 30.17
N ALA A 5 -47.48 -1.68 29.55
CA ALA A 5 -46.11 -2.08 29.32
C ALA A 5 -45.60 -1.36 28.06
N VAL A 6 -44.68 -0.40 28.25
CA VAL A 6 -43.95 0.22 27.14
C VAL A 6 -42.80 -0.72 26.79
N ALA A 7 -42.91 -1.40 25.65
CA ALA A 7 -41.83 -2.23 25.11
C ALA A 7 -40.76 -1.32 24.49
N ALA A 8 -39.61 -1.20 25.15
CA ALA A 8 -38.43 -0.54 24.61
C ALA A 8 -37.79 -1.46 23.55
N ILE A 9 -37.93 -1.08 22.27
CA ILE A 9 -37.22 -1.71 21.17
C ILE A 9 -35.76 -1.27 21.24
N VAL A 10 -34.90 -2.13 21.76
CA VAL A 10 -33.45 -1.96 21.70
C VAL A 10 -33.02 -2.28 20.27
N ILE A 11 -32.80 -1.23 19.47
CA ILE A 11 -32.11 -1.34 18.19
C ILE A 11 -30.63 -1.56 18.51
N LEU A 12 -30.23 -2.82 18.67
CA LEU A 12 -28.82 -3.19 18.69
C LEU A 12 -28.27 -3.01 17.27
N SER A 13 -27.57 -1.89 17.09
CA SER A 13 -26.78 -1.57 15.91
C SER A 13 -25.83 -2.74 15.60
N VAL A 14 -25.96 -3.27 14.38
CA VAL A 14 -25.06 -4.28 13.82
C VAL A 14 -23.73 -3.61 13.46
N ALA A 15 -22.98 -3.12 14.44
CA ALA A 15 -21.62 -2.60 14.28
C ALA A 15 -20.58 -3.69 14.58
N GLY A 16 -20.92 -4.95 14.31
CA GLY A 16 -20.22 -6.12 14.82
C GLY A 16 -19.64 -7.04 13.77
N VAL A 17 -19.17 -6.56 12.61
CA VAL A 17 -18.38 -7.39 11.67
C VAL A 17 -17.40 -6.54 10.83
N ALA A 18 -16.42 -5.90 11.46
CA ALA A 18 -15.29 -5.31 10.71
C ALA A 18 -13.94 -5.34 11.45
N LEU A 19 -13.88 -5.84 12.68
CA LEU A 19 -12.68 -5.83 13.54
C LEU A 19 -11.70 -6.99 13.29
N GLY A 20 -11.77 -7.66 12.14
CA GLY A 20 -10.94 -8.84 11.87
C GLY A 20 -10.64 -9.12 10.41
N ARG A 21 -10.89 -8.18 9.50
CA ARG A 21 -10.50 -8.34 8.09
C ARG A 21 -9.17 -7.63 7.87
N GLN A 22 -8.15 -8.39 7.47
CA GLN A 22 -6.89 -7.83 7.01
C GLN A 22 -7.16 -6.94 5.79
N ASN A 23 -6.66 -5.71 5.83
CA ASN A 23 -7.00 -4.63 4.90
C ASN A 23 -6.49 -4.93 3.48
N HIS A 24 -7.43 -4.93 2.53
CA HIS A 24 -7.17 -5.11 1.09
C HIS A 24 -7.48 -3.82 0.32
N PHE A 25 -6.91 -3.68 -0.88
CA PHE A 25 -7.35 -2.78 -1.95
C PHE A 25 -8.89 -2.75 -2.02
N GLY A 26 -9.51 -1.66 -1.53
CA GLY A 26 -10.98 -1.54 -1.38
C GLY A 26 -11.49 -1.20 0.03
N ASN A 27 -10.64 -1.27 1.06
CA ASN A 27 -10.89 -0.69 2.39
C ASN A 27 -10.17 0.66 2.54
N PRO A 28 -10.67 1.58 3.39
CA PRO A 28 -9.98 2.84 3.64
C PRO A 28 -8.63 2.58 4.33
N CYS A 29 -7.55 3.01 3.69
CA CYS A 29 -6.20 2.98 4.23
C CYS A 29 -6.09 3.91 5.44
N TYR A 30 -5.68 3.38 6.60
CA TYR A 30 -5.61 4.14 7.84
C TYR A 30 -4.50 5.17 7.84
N LEU A 31 -3.32 4.85 7.29
CA LEU A 31 -2.15 5.72 7.30
C LEU A 31 -1.99 6.60 6.06
N CYS A 32 -2.78 6.41 5.01
CA CYS A 32 -2.59 7.11 3.72
C CYS A 32 -2.66 8.63 3.83
N ASP A 33 -3.48 9.19 4.74
CA ASP A 33 -3.53 10.64 5.00
C ASP A 33 -2.18 11.22 5.48
N CYS A 34 -1.30 10.39 6.03
CA CYS A 34 0.04 10.77 6.46
C CYS A 34 1.05 10.83 5.32
N PHE A 35 0.64 10.49 4.11
CA PHE A 35 1.48 10.44 2.92
C PHE A 35 0.88 11.28 1.79
N VAL A 36 1.72 11.57 0.79
CA VAL A 36 1.25 11.99 -0.53
C VAL A 36 1.29 10.75 -1.43
N GLU A 37 0.15 10.38 -1.96
CA GLU A 37 -0.04 9.16 -2.75
C GLU A 37 0.07 9.46 -4.25
N TYR A 38 0.78 8.59 -4.98
CA TYR A 38 0.77 8.53 -6.44
C TYR A 38 0.31 7.15 -6.85
N THR A 39 -0.88 7.08 -7.44
CA THR A 39 -1.55 5.81 -7.75
C THR A 39 -1.08 5.18 -9.05
N ASP A 40 -1.05 3.86 -9.10
CA ASP A 40 -0.57 3.07 -10.25
C ASP A 40 0.83 3.50 -10.72
N ARG A 41 1.72 3.81 -9.76
CA ARG A 41 3.09 4.25 -10.00
C ARG A 41 4.06 3.46 -9.15
N ASP A 42 5.24 3.25 -9.72
CA ASP A 42 6.44 2.77 -9.04
C ASP A 42 7.59 3.79 -9.24
N GLN A 43 8.59 3.74 -8.37
CA GLN A 43 9.78 4.57 -8.44
C GLN A 43 10.55 4.32 -9.74
N ALA A 44 11.32 5.33 -10.16
CA ALA A 44 12.17 5.24 -11.34
C ALA A 44 13.12 4.03 -11.29
N LEU A 45 13.60 3.60 -12.47
CA LEU A 45 14.44 2.42 -12.60
C LEU A 45 15.75 2.51 -11.81
N ALA A 46 16.33 3.72 -11.72
CA ALA A 46 17.56 3.98 -10.98
C ALA A 46 17.36 3.99 -9.46
N SER A 47 16.12 4.10 -8.98
CA SER A 47 15.81 4.10 -7.56
C SER A 47 15.76 2.67 -7.04
N VAL A 48 16.65 2.34 -6.13
CA VAL A 48 16.73 1.03 -5.47
C VAL A 48 16.24 1.20 -4.03
N PRO A 49 15.29 0.38 -3.56
CA PRO A 49 14.89 0.45 -2.17
C PRO A 49 16.00 -0.08 -1.27
N TYR A 50 16.21 0.55 -0.12
CA TYR A 50 17.19 0.08 0.85
C TYR A 50 16.64 -1.08 1.70
N LYS A 51 15.31 -1.19 1.82
CA LYS A 51 14.62 -2.32 2.49
C LYS A 51 13.43 -2.80 1.69
N ILE A 52 13.20 -4.10 1.69
CA ILE A 52 12.02 -4.76 1.11
C ILE A 52 11.41 -5.72 2.11
N ALA A 53 10.10 -5.96 2.05
CA ALA A 53 9.47 -6.97 2.90
C ALA A 53 9.95 -8.37 2.53
N LEU A 54 10.31 -9.18 3.54
CA LEU A 54 10.71 -10.57 3.34
C LEU A 54 9.55 -11.40 2.77
N ASN A 55 8.34 -11.21 3.31
CA ASN A 55 7.15 -11.88 2.86
C ASN A 55 6.16 -10.88 2.27
N GLY A 56 6.11 -10.85 0.94
CA GLY A 56 5.22 -9.96 0.21
C GLY A 56 3.74 -10.25 0.44
N TYR A 57 3.35 -11.52 0.53
CA TYR A 57 1.96 -11.98 0.49
C TYR A 57 1.14 -11.56 1.71
N ASP A 58 1.74 -11.56 2.89
CA ASP A 58 1.05 -11.27 4.15
C ASP A 58 1.16 -9.80 4.59
N THR A 59 1.80 -8.97 3.76
CA THR A 59 2.06 -7.57 4.07
C THR A 59 0.92 -6.69 3.56
N THR A 60 0.30 -5.93 4.47
CA THR A 60 -0.73 -4.95 4.14
C THR A 60 -0.13 -3.57 3.84
N GLU A 61 -0.92 -2.73 3.17
CA GLU A 61 -0.58 -1.34 2.87
C GLU A 61 -0.23 -0.56 4.14
N ASP A 62 -1.13 -0.56 5.14
CA ASP A 62 -0.90 0.12 6.42
C ASP A 62 0.33 -0.42 7.16
N GLN A 63 0.62 -1.72 7.08
CA GLN A 63 1.84 -2.26 7.68
C GLN A 63 3.09 -1.70 7.00
N CYS A 64 3.11 -1.63 5.66
CA CYS A 64 4.21 -1.03 4.92
C CYS A 64 4.40 0.45 5.27
N LEU A 65 3.30 1.21 5.30
CA LEU A 65 3.32 2.62 5.67
C LEU A 65 3.77 2.83 7.12
N ALA A 66 3.37 1.96 8.04
CA ALA A 66 3.83 2.00 9.43
C ALA A 66 5.34 1.80 9.54
N MET A 67 5.93 0.88 8.75
CA MET A 67 7.38 0.71 8.71
C MET A 67 8.07 2.00 8.26
N CYS A 68 7.58 2.63 7.20
CA CYS A 68 8.16 3.90 6.73
C CYS A 68 7.95 5.06 7.71
N LEU A 69 6.80 5.14 8.39
CA LEU A 69 6.57 6.18 9.39
C LEU A 69 7.55 6.07 10.56
N ASN A 70 7.81 4.85 11.01
CA ASN A 70 8.67 4.58 12.16
C ASN A 70 10.17 4.59 11.83
N ASP A 71 10.54 4.41 10.56
CA ASP A 71 11.92 4.51 10.08
C ASP A 71 12.27 5.99 9.77
N GLN A 72 13.37 6.48 10.34
CA GLN A 72 13.85 7.86 10.15
C GLN A 72 14.46 8.07 8.77
N ASP A 73 15.05 7.01 8.21
CA ASP A 73 15.70 7.05 6.91
C ASP A 73 14.66 7.01 5.79
N CYS A 74 13.49 6.40 6.04
CA CYS A 74 12.43 6.31 5.04
C CYS A 74 11.86 7.68 4.65
N LYS A 75 11.93 8.00 3.35
CA LYS A 75 11.28 9.17 2.73
C LYS A 75 10.09 8.77 1.87
N ALA A 76 10.08 7.55 1.34
CA ALA A 76 8.92 6.98 0.68
C ALA A 76 8.81 5.47 0.84
N ALA A 77 7.58 5.00 0.73
CA ALA A 77 7.27 3.60 0.54
C ALA A 77 6.64 3.37 -0.83
N VAL A 78 6.90 2.21 -1.42
CA VAL A 78 6.07 1.68 -2.51
C VAL A 78 5.34 0.47 -1.97
N TYR A 79 4.01 0.49 -2.09
CA TYR A 79 3.16 -0.66 -1.81
C TYR A 79 2.55 -1.16 -3.11
N ALA A 80 2.58 -2.46 -3.34
CA ALA A 80 1.93 -3.07 -4.50
C ALA A 80 1.01 -4.21 -4.07
N TYR A 81 -0.17 -4.25 -4.69
CA TYR A 81 -1.13 -5.30 -4.45
C TYR A 81 -0.61 -6.63 -4.97
N VAL A 82 -0.73 -7.63 -4.11
CA VAL A 82 -0.33 -8.99 -4.41
C VAL A 82 -1.39 -9.68 -5.25
N GLY A 83 -1.19 -9.72 -6.57
CA GLY A 83 -2.05 -10.45 -7.51
C GLY A 83 -1.24 -11.17 -8.60
N GLY A 84 -1.38 -12.50 -8.68
CA GLY A 84 -0.72 -13.32 -9.70
C GLY A 84 0.67 -13.84 -9.30
N ARG A 85 1.61 -13.93 -10.26
CA ARG A 85 2.91 -14.64 -10.09
C ARG A 85 4.13 -13.76 -9.79
N ASN A 86 4.03 -12.42 -9.85
CA ASN A 86 5.15 -11.53 -9.50
C ASN A 86 4.69 -10.63 -8.37
N VAL A 87 5.28 -10.82 -7.20
CA VAL A 87 4.76 -10.26 -5.96
C VAL A 87 5.89 -9.58 -5.21
N PHE A 88 5.78 -8.27 -5.11
CA PHE A 88 6.45 -7.47 -4.09
C PHE A 88 5.33 -6.61 -3.49
N SER A 89 5.37 -6.37 -2.18
CA SER A 89 4.30 -5.63 -1.53
C SER A 89 4.79 -4.45 -0.74
N CYS A 90 6.05 -4.41 -0.30
CA CYS A 90 6.56 -3.26 0.43
C CYS A 90 8.04 -3.03 0.14
N GLU A 91 8.34 -1.81 -0.28
CA GLU A 91 9.68 -1.32 -0.54
C GLU A 91 9.85 0.03 0.15
N LEU A 92 10.94 0.24 0.86
CA LEU A 92 11.27 1.50 1.51
C LEU A 92 12.43 2.18 0.80
N TYR A 93 12.30 3.48 0.62
CA TYR A 93 13.24 4.34 -0.09
C TYR A 93 13.66 5.50 0.81
N ASP A 94 14.96 5.74 0.86
CA ASP A 94 15.63 6.86 1.52
C ASP A 94 15.70 8.11 0.62
N GLU A 95 15.49 7.91 -0.69
CA GLU A 95 15.38 8.96 -1.68
C GLU A 95 14.14 8.78 -2.56
N VAL A 96 13.64 9.88 -3.11
CA VAL A 96 12.43 9.89 -3.94
C VAL A 96 12.70 10.60 -5.24
N ASN A 97 12.39 9.94 -6.35
CA ASN A 97 12.34 10.58 -7.65
C ASN A 97 10.92 10.49 -8.24
N THR A 98 10.13 11.56 -8.03
CA THR A 98 8.78 11.67 -8.60
C THR A 98 8.76 12.31 -9.99
N GLY A 99 9.91 12.67 -10.56
CA GLY A 99 9.98 13.31 -11.87
C GLY A 99 9.64 12.36 -13.01
N ASN A 100 10.03 11.09 -12.89
CA ASN A 100 9.81 10.06 -13.92
C ASN A 100 9.39 8.71 -13.29
N PRO A 101 8.20 8.64 -12.67
CA PRO A 101 7.70 7.38 -12.12
C PRO A 101 7.36 6.41 -13.26
N ILE A 102 7.51 5.11 -12.99
CA ILE A 102 7.12 4.04 -13.91
C ILE A 102 5.63 3.77 -13.70
N TYR A 103 4.85 3.60 -14.77
CA TYR A 103 3.48 3.14 -14.61
C TYR A 103 3.48 1.68 -14.16
N THR A 104 2.74 1.36 -13.12
CA THR A 104 2.69 -0.01 -12.58
C THR A 104 1.32 -0.19 -11.96
N PRO A 105 0.40 -0.84 -12.69
CA PRO A 105 -0.95 -1.07 -12.19
C PRO A 105 -0.92 -1.75 -10.82
N TYR A 106 -1.80 -1.30 -9.93
CA TYR A 106 -1.94 -1.82 -8.56
C TYR A 106 -0.70 -1.62 -7.68
N ALA A 107 0.18 -0.68 -8.03
CA ALA A 107 1.27 -0.23 -7.18
C ALA A 107 1.15 1.27 -6.93
N ASN A 108 1.44 1.71 -5.72
CA ASN A 108 1.32 3.09 -5.32
C ASN A 108 2.62 3.55 -4.63
N ILE A 109 3.02 4.78 -4.91
CA ILE A 109 4.11 5.46 -4.19
C ILE A 109 3.49 6.31 -3.08
N TYR A 110 4.04 6.22 -1.88
CA TYR A 110 3.65 7.01 -0.72
C TYR A 110 4.84 7.83 -0.24
N LEU A 111 4.77 9.15 -0.41
CA LEU A 111 5.79 10.07 0.08
C LEU A 111 5.47 10.50 1.50
N LYS A 112 6.40 10.27 2.42
CA LYS A 112 6.24 10.65 3.83
C LYS A 112 6.07 12.16 3.93
N ARG A 113 4.96 12.63 4.51
CA ARG A 113 4.79 14.06 4.76
C ARG A 113 5.79 14.51 5.83
N VAL A 114 6.38 15.69 5.62
CA VAL A 114 7.31 16.30 6.60
C VAL A 114 6.58 16.66 7.91
N ALA A 115 5.28 16.94 7.84
CA ALA A 115 4.45 17.14 9.02
C ALA A 115 4.31 15.85 9.83
N THR A 116 4.41 15.94 11.16
CA THR A 116 4.29 14.78 12.05
C THR A 116 2.89 14.16 11.98
N CYS A 117 2.82 12.98 11.37
CA CYS A 117 1.65 12.10 11.44
C CYS A 117 1.38 11.73 12.90
N ARG A 118 0.19 12.04 13.42
CA ARG A 118 -0.21 11.73 14.81
C ARG A 118 -0.95 10.40 14.96
N LYS A 119 -1.12 9.64 13.88
CA LYS A 119 -1.84 8.36 13.89
C LYS A 119 -0.96 7.30 14.56
N PRO A 120 -1.42 6.64 15.64
CA PRO A 120 -0.64 5.58 16.29
C PRO A 120 -0.50 4.36 15.39
N THR A 121 0.71 3.80 15.31
CA THR A 121 0.99 2.57 14.53
C THR A 121 1.07 1.31 15.40
N SER A 122 0.90 1.42 16.72
CA SER A 122 1.12 0.31 17.68
C SER A 122 0.20 -0.89 17.50
N HIS A 123 -0.96 -0.70 16.87
CA HIS A 123 -1.91 -1.76 16.55
C HIS A 123 -1.57 -2.50 15.25
N LEU A 124 -0.63 -1.97 14.46
CA LEU A 124 -0.18 -2.59 13.21
C LEU A 124 1.00 -3.51 13.53
N LYS A 125 0.86 -4.78 13.18
CA LYS A 125 1.93 -5.77 13.35
C LYS A 125 3.14 -5.36 12.49
N PRO A 126 4.35 -5.23 13.07
CA PRO A 126 5.56 -5.00 12.28
C PRO A 126 5.79 -6.15 11.29
N ILE A 127 6.25 -5.79 10.10
CA ILE A 127 6.65 -6.75 9.06
C ILE A 127 8.17 -6.91 9.07
N GLU A 128 8.63 -8.10 8.71
CA GLU A 128 10.06 -8.36 8.58
C GLU A 128 10.59 -7.77 7.28
N MET A 129 11.68 -7.01 7.39
CA MET A 129 12.30 -6.30 6.28
C MET A 129 13.71 -6.83 6.09
N VAL A 130 14.09 -7.06 4.84
CA VAL A 130 15.46 -7.41 4.42
C VAL A 130 16.05 -6.30 3.57
N ALA A 131 17.36 -6.33 3.37
CA ALA A 131 18.01 -5.40 2.45
C ALA A 131 17.41 -5.55 1.04
N GLY A 132 17.23 -4.43 0.35
CA GLY A 132 16.82 -4.46 -1.05
C GLY A 132 17.85 -5.17 -1.93
N ASP A 133 17.36 -5.77 -3.02
CA ASP A 133 18.18 -6.52 -3.96
C ASP A 133 17.92 -6.09 -5.41
N GLU A 134 18.76 -6.59 -6.33
CA GLU A 134 18.67 -6.28 -7.76
C GLU A 134 17.41 -6.85 -8.43
N SER A 135 16.66 -7.74 -7.78
CA SER A 135 15.42 -8.29 -8.34
C SER A 135 14.35 -7.20 -8.54
N VAL A 136 14.40 -6.14 -7.74
CA VAL A 136 13.56 -4.94 -7.88
C VAL A 136 13.80 -4.25 -9.22
N ILE A 137 15.06 -4.14 -9.64
CA ILE A 137 15.43 -3.52 -10.93
C ILE A 137 14.89 -4.39 -12.08
N GLN A 138 15.09 -5.70 -12.01
CA GLN A 138 14.60 -6.63 -13.04
C GLN A 138 13.08 -6.57 -13.19
N ARG A 139 12.37 -6.45 -12.07
CA ARG A 139 10.92 -6.26 -12.00
C ARG A 139 10.48 -4.96 -12.68
N LYS A 140 11.11 -3.83 -12.36
CA LYS A 140 10.83 -2.53 -13.00
C LYS A 140 11.06 -2.56 -14.50
N GLN A 141 12.17 -3.16 -14.96
CA GLN A 141 12.44 -3.35 -16.39
C GLN A 141 11.39 -4.21 -17.09
N LYS A 142 10.80 -5.19 -16.40
CA LYS A 142 9.72 -6.01 -16.94
C LYS A 142 8.46 -5.17 -17.18
N TYR A 143 8.08 -4.30 -16.24
CA TYR A 143 6.93 -3.41 -16.41
C TYR A 143 7.11 -2.42 -17.57
N ILE A 144 8.26 -1.75 -17.66
CA ILE A 144 8.59 -0.86 -18.79
C ILE A 144 8.45 -1.60 -20.13
N ARG A 145 8.96 -2.84 -20.21
CA ARG A 145 8.85 -3.66 -21.43
C ARG A 145 7.41 -4.07 -21.74
N LEU A 146 6.57 -4.28 -20.74
CA LEU A 146 5.15 -4.62 -20.94
C LEU A 146 4.36 -3.42 -21.44
N GLU A 147 4.67 -2.20 -20.97
CA GLU A 147 4.01 -0.97 -21.43
C GLU A 147 4.34 -0.60 -22.88
N GLN A 148 5.57 -0.88 -23.30
CA GLN A 148 5.99 -0.64 -24.68
C GLN A 148 5.37 -1.62 -25.68
N LYS A 149 4.82 -2.74 -25.20
CA LYS A 149 4.17 -3.71 -26.08
C LYS A 149 2.81 -3.18 -26.53
N LEU A 150 2.61 -3.15 -27.85
CA LEU A 150 1.29 -3.01 -28.44
C LEU A 150 0.40 -4.15 -27.92
N ASN A 151 -0.65 -3.80 -27.19
CA ASN A 151 -1.66 -4.77 -26.76
C ASN A 151 -2.41 -5.27 -28.02
N PRO A 152 -2.27 -6.55 -28.40
CA PRO A 152 -2.89 -7.08 -29.62
C PRO A 152 -4.42 -7.12 -29.56
N PHE A 153 -4.99 -6.96 -28.36
CA PHE A 153 -6.43 -6.91 -28.11
C PHE A 153 -6.99 -5.49 -27.97
N HIS A 154 -6.13 -4.46 -28.06
CA HIS A 154 -6.56 -3.06 -28.01
C HIS A 154 -7.07 -2.61 -29.38
N HIS A 155 -8.23 -3.15 -29.79
CA HIS A 155 -8.94 -2.76 -31.00
C HIS A 155 -9.71 -1.45 -30.75
N GLY A 156 -9.00 -0.34 -30.63
CA GLY A 156 -9.57 1.01 -30.54
C GLY A 156 -8.60 2.01 -31.18
N ARG A 157 -9.07 2.75 -32.19
CA ARG A 157 -8.25 3.71 -32.94
C ARG A 157 -7.71 4.80 -31.99
N LYS A 158 -6.44 5.15 -32.17
CA LYS A 158 -5.87 6.40 -31.64
C LYS A 158 -6.56 7.61 -32.27
#